data_AF-A0A1G0MCS2-F1
#
_entry.id   AF-A0A1G0MCS2-F1
#
_cell.length_a   1.000
_cell.length_b   1.000
_cell.length_c   1.000
_cell.angle_alpha   90.00
_cell.angle_beta   90.00
_cell.angle_gamma   90.00
#
_symmetry.space_group_name_H-M   'P 1'
#
loop_
_entity.id
_entity.type
_entity.pdbx_description
1 polymer ?
#
loop_
_entity_poly.entity_id
_entity_poly.type
_entity_poly.pdbx_seq_one_letter_code
_entity_poly.pdbx_strand_id
1 'polypeptide(L)'
;MNTNLSITCEVCEQDTDCRIGYSNRKIQPLSFACPHCGSLMQVTLDIANAPASDFQFKSCYPSRNQPKEPFDGKNPFVNLHLDLPVRFGKYIAGLTPFIVAMQDLNDPADIDPEAAIRKIEFHKQRLEQLNHFSSKADKIKTIIGLYTGSDKLLFKKQVGDFLQKDQGTSLKPEDVNASLYQFVSFVFLPFVHFNDVQEVVNGFTNLTTRLHGKPFSDFVENIVSSGFLKALQKDCLKIYPEVYGAEMPMRPALYLDLTNKYEKAKTAARISTKDFQSYKDLYKDIIEVFARQLILIAGINNIIKRGSSDSFKVVGGGALSSLEKFSSKTLSDKLKYLDDCWYTIDKEAIDAAIRNAIAHNNVQYNEITHGMSGVRLATVCRVSGLQSCKVRI
;
A
#
# COMPACT_ATOMS: atom_id res chain seq x y z
N MET A 1 18.96 1.78 17.70
CA MET A 1 19.67 0.69 18.41
C MET A 1 19.70 -0.53 17.49
N ASN A 2 20.72 -1.39 17.58
CA ASN A 2 20.77 -2.62 16.81
C ASN A 2 21.36 -3.75 17.65
N THR A 3 20.93 -4.99 17.38
CA THR A 3 21.48 -6.20 17.98
C THR A 3 22.03 -7.09 16.88
N ASN A 4 23.27 -7.54 17.05
CA ASN A 4 23.89 -8.55 16.19
C ASN A 4 23.76 -9.90 16.88
N LEU A 5 23.25 -10.91 16.16
CA LEU A 5 23.24 -12.30 16.62
C LEU A 5 23.34 -13.27 15.44
N SER A 6 23.83 -14.48 15.69
CA SER A 6 23.73 -15.58 14.72
C SER A 6 22.53 -16.45 15.05
N ILE A 7 21.73 -16.80 14.04
CA ILE A 7 20.51 -17.59 14.19
C ILE A 7 20.67 -18.87 13.35
N THR A 8 20.35 -20.01 13.95
CA THR A 8 20.34 -21.32 13.29
C THR A 8 18.95 -21.64 12.76
N CYS A 9 18.89 -22.10 11.51
CA CYS A 9 17.66 -22.60 10.90
C CYS A 9 17.26 -23.97 11.51
N GLU A 10 16.00 -24.14 11.90
CA GLU A 10 15.52 -25.42 12.44
C GLU A 10 15.46 -26.54 11.39
N VAL A 11 15.37 -26.20 10.09
CA VAL A 11 15.20 -27.17 9.00
C VAL A 11 16.54 -27.70 8.47
N CYS A 12 17.51 -26.82 8.22
CA CYS A 12 18.80 -27.21 7.63
C CYS A 12 20.00 -27.09 8.60
N GLU A 13 19.76 -26.63 9.82
CA GLU A 13 20.76 -26.47 10.88
C GLU A 13 21.95 -25.57 10.51
N GLN A 14 21.80 -24.75 9.47
CA GLN A 14 22.82 -23.78 9.06
C GLN A 14 22.61 -22.42 9.72
N ASP A 15 23.72 -21.76 10.04
CA ASP A 15 23.74 -20.45 10.68
C ASP A 15 23.59 -19.31 9.65
N THR A 16 22.93 -18.24 10.09
CA THR A 16 22.83 -16.96 9.39
C THR A 16 23.12 -15.84 10.37
N ASP A 17 24.01 -14.93 9.98
CA ASP A 17 24.37 -13.76 10.78
C ASP A 17 23.33 -12.66 10.56
N CYS A 18 22.81 -12.10 11.64
CA CYS A 18 21.71 -11.16 11.58
C CYS A 18 22.03 -9.89 12.37
N ARG A 19 21.78 -8.73 11.76
CA ARG A 19 21.67 -7.45 12.46
C ARG A 19 20.21 -7.02 12.48
N ILE A 20 19.65 -6.91 13.68
CA ILE A 20 18.27 -6.46 13.91
C ILE A 20 18.30 -5.00 14.34
N GLY A 21 17.77 -4.11 13.51
CA GLY A 21 17.54 -2.71 13.83
C GLY A 21 16.18 -2.50 14.50
N TYR A 22 16.18 -1.66 15.53
CA TYR A 22 15.01 -1.46 16.40
C TYR A 22 14.13 -0.34 15.85
N SER A 23 12.87 -0.67 15.58
CA SER A 23 11.80 0.29 15.27
C SER A 23 11.19 0.91 16.53
N ASN A 24 10.30 1.90 16.36
CA ASN A 24 9.50 2.53 17.41
C ASN A 24 8.25 1.72 17.80
N ARG A 25 8.03 0.56 17.18
CA ARG A 25 6.94 -0.36 17.51
C ARG A 25 7.35 -1.26 18.68
N LYS A 26 6.47 -1.43 19.69
CA LYS A 26 6.75 -2.28 20.85
C LYS A 26 7.03 -3.73 20.47
N ILE A 27 6.14 -4.31 19.66
CA ILE A 27 6.26 -5.68 19.14
C ILE A 27 6.65 -5.61 17.68
N GLN A 28 7.78 -6.22 17.33
CA GLN A 28 8.39 -6.16 16.01
C GLN A 28 8.53 -7.59 15.47
N PRO A 29 7.50 -8.12 14.79
CA PRO A 29 7.60 -9.37 14.08
C PRO A 29 8.47 -9.16 12.83
N LEU A 30 9.55 -9.93 12.74
CA LEU A 30 10.49 -9.94 11.63
C LEU A 30 10.53 -11.35 11.06
N SER A 31 10.64 -11.46 9.75
CA SER A 31 10.69 -12.75 9.09
C SER A 31 11.64 -12.72 7.91
N PHE A 32 12.34 -13.84 7.72
CA PHE A 32 13.26 -14.00 6.62
C PHE A 32 13.42 -15.50 6.25
N ALA A 33 13.32 -15.89 4.97
CA ALA A 33 13.70 -17.19 4.43
C ALA A 33 15.19 -17.49 4.65
N CYS A 34 15.47 -18.70 5.10
CA CYS A 34 16.82 -19.18 5.28
C CYS A 34 17.60 -19.09 3.95
N PRO A 35 18.79 -18.47 3.93
CA PRO A 35 19.59 -18.36 2.71
C PRO A 35 20.12 -19.70 2.20
N HIS A 36 20.06 -20.76 3.01
CA HIS A 36 20.58 -22.08 2.68
C HIS A 36 19.50 -23.01 2.10
N CYS A 37 18.30 -23.02 2.67
CA CYS A 37 17.23 -23.96 2.27
C CYS A 37 15.89 -23.30 1.91
N GLY A 38 15.73 -21.99 2.11
CA GLY A 38 14.50 -21.25 1.80
C GLY A 38 13.42 -21.25 2.88
N SER A 39 13.52 -22.09 3.91
CA SER A 39 12.49 -22.15 4.96
C SER A 39 12.32 -20.81 5.67
N LEU A 40 11.09 -20.40 5.94
CA LEU A 40 10.79 -19.16 6.67
C LEU A 40 11.28 -19.22 8.12
N MET A 41 12.18 -18.30 8.50
CA MET A 41 12.62 -18.06 9.89
C MET A 41 11.91 -16.81 10.42
N GLN A 42 11.46 -16.84 11.67
CA GLN A 42 10.74 -15.72 12.28
C GLN A 42 11.36 -15.33 13.63
N VAL A 43 11.52 -14.02 13.83
CA VAL A 43 12.03 -13.41 15.05
C VAL A 43 11.05 -12.33 15.48
N THR A 44 10.52 -12.41 16.70
CA THR A 44 9.75 -11.33 17.30
C THR A 44 10.62 -10.62 18.32
N LEU A 45 10.89 -9.34 18.08
CA LEU A 45 11.55 -8.45 19.02
C LEU A 45 10.49 -7.70 19.83
N ASP A 46 10.55 -7.80 21.16
CA ASP A 46 9.73 -7.02 22.09
C ASP A 46 10.59 -6.00 22.83
N ILE A 47 10.24 -4.72 22.71
CA ILE A 47 10.90 -3.59 23.38
C ILE A 47 9.99 -2.88 24.37
N ALA A 48 8.89 -3.50 24.81
CA ALA A 48 7.95 -2.90 25.76
C ALA A 48 8.61 -2.51 27.09
N ASN A 49 9.69 -3.21 27.48
CA ASN A 49 10.45 -3.01 28.71
C ASN A 49 11.83 -2.38 28.46
N ALA A 50 11.97 -1.55 27.42
CA ALA A 50 13.22 -0.87 27.10
C ALA A 50 13.87 -0.21 28.34
N PRO A 51 15.21 -0.32 28.53
CA PRO A 51 16.21 -0.74 27.54
C PRO A 51 16.37 -2.27 27.39
N ALA A 52 15.67 -3.09 28.19
CA ALA A 52 15.65 -4.53 27.96
C ALA A 52 14.84 -4.87 26.70
N SER A 53 15.27 -5.91 25.99
CA SER A 53 14.56 -6.41 24.82
C SER A 53 14.50 -7.93 24.86
N ASP A 54 13.33 -8.48 24.56
CA ASP A 54 13.10 -9.91 24.51
C ASP A 54 12.99 -10.38 23.07
N PHE A 55 13.50 -11.58 22.81
CA PHE A 55 13.44 -12.22 21.50
C PHE A 55 12.68 -13.54 21.59
N GLN A 56 11.71 -13.71 20.70
CA GLN A 56 11.04 -14.99 20.48
C GLN A 56 11.39 -15.47 19.08
N PHE A 57 11.65 -16.77 18.96
CA PHE A 57 12.07 -17.39 17.71
C PHE A 57 11.06 -18.46 17.30
N LYS A 58 10.80 -18.55 16.00
CA LYS A 58 9.97 -19.61 15.42
C LYS A 58 10.62 -20.09 14.13
N SER A 59 10.68 -21.42 13.96
CA SER A 59 11.37 -22.09 12.85
C SER A 59 12.88 -21.77 12.77
N CYS A 60 13.43 -21.31 13.89
CA CYS A 60 14.82 -20.96 14.10
C CYS A 60 15.12 -20.81 15.60
N TYR A 61 16.39 -20.72 15.97
CA TYR A 61 16.83 -20.49 17.34
C TYR A 61 18.20 -19.79 17.37
N PRO A 62 18.60 -19.13 18.48
CA PRO A 62 19.93 -18.55 18.60
C PRO A 62 21.02 -19.60 18.41
N SER A 63 22.00 -19.34 17.55
CA SER A 63 23.13 -20.25 17.36
C SER A 63 23.87 -20.49 18.69
N ARG A 64 24.33 -21.72 18.88
CA ARG A 64 25.19 -22.09 20.01
C ARG A 64 26.56 -21.41 19.91
N ASN A 65 26.95 -21.01 18.70
CA ASN A 65 28.22 -20.36 18.41
C ASN A 65 28.01 -18.87 18.17
N GLN A 66 27.46 -18.16 19.17
CA GLN A 66 27.30 -16.72 19.06
C GLN A 66 28.65 -16.03 18.80
N PRO A 67 28.70 -15.05 17.89
CA PRO A 67 29.92 -14.31 17.60
C PRO A 67 30.31 -13.48 18.81
N LYS A 68 31.58 -13.57 19.20
CA LYS A 68 32.15 -12.71 20.26
C LYS A 68 32.70 -11.39 19.71
N GLU A 69 32.98 -11.37 18.41
CA GLU A 69 33.54 -10.26 17.66
C GLU A 69 32.57 -9.87 16.53
N PRO A 70 32.78 -8.74 15.83
CA PRO A 70 32.02 -8.44 14.63
C PRO A 70 32.06 -9.60 13.62
N PHE A 71 30.96 -9.82 12.89
CA PHE A 71 30.85 -10.95 11.96
C PHE A 71 32.00 -10.96 10.94
N ASP A 72 32.63 -12.12 10.78
CA ASP A 72 33.80 -12.36 9.93
C ASP A 72 33.44 -12.70 8.47
N GLY A 73 32.14 -12.84 8.17
CA GLY A 73 31.63 -13.18 6.85
C GLY A 73 31.57 -14.68 6.56
N LYS A 74 31.78 -15.54 7.55
CA LYS A 74 31.65 -17.00 7.40
C LYS A 74 30.24 -17.44 7.04
N ASN A 75 29.23 -16.82 7.66
CA ASN A 75 27.83 -17.11 7.39
C ASN A 75 27.22 -16.05 6.44
N PRO A 76 26.15 -16.39 5.71
CA PRO A 76 25.34 -15.37 5.03
C PRO A 76 24.85 -14.32 6.04
N PHE A 77 24.82 -13.05 5.63
CA PHE A 77 24.41 -11.95 6.49
C PHE A 77 23.10 -11.29 6.03
N VAL A 78 22.25 -10.97 7.00
CA VAL A 78 20.97 -10.28 6.80
C VAL A 78 20.81 -9.08 7.74
N ASN A 79 20.36 -7.96 7.17
CA ASN A 79 19.88 -6.78 7.89
C ASN A 79 18.35 -6.85 7.98
N LEU A 80 17.83 -6.82 9.21
CA LEU A 80 16.40 -6.82 9.51
C LEU A 80 16.00 -5.51 10.19
N HIS A 81 14.84 -4.98 9.81
CA HIS A 81 14.19 -3.84 10.46
C HIS A 81 12.69 -3.91 10.13
N LEU A 82 11.81 -3.54 11.08
CA LEU A 82 10.37 -3.62 10.85
C LEU A 82 9.90 -2.68 9.72
N ASP A 83 10.40 -1.45 9.72
CA ASP A 83 9.92 -0.41 8.80
C ASP A 83 10.77 -0.26 7.53
N LEU A 84 11.87 -1.01 7.38
CA LEU A 84 12.78 -0.88 6.24
C LEU A 84 12.92 -2.23 5.53
N PRO A 85 13.17 -2.25 4.22
CA PRO A 85 13.31 -3.50 3.49
C PRO A 85 14.44 -4.38 4.03
N VAL A 86 14.19 -5.69 4.08
CA VAL A 86 15.19 -6.71 4.43
C VAL A 86 16.32 -6.68 3.40
N ARG A 87 17.58 -6.77 3.84
CA ARG A 87 18.73 -6.80 2.92
C ARG A 87 19.69 -7.94 3.22
N PHE A 88 20.07 -8.64 2.16
CA PHE A 88 21.16 -9.61 2.17
C PHE A 88 22.44 -8.98 1.66
N GLY A 89 23.58 -9.42 2.16
CA GLY A 89 24.87 -8.95 1.65
C GLY A 89 26.02 -9.28 2.58
N LYS A 90 27.10 -8.50 2.48
CA LYS A 90 28.24 -8.59 3.39
C LYS A 90 27.99 -7.73 4.62
N TYR A 91 28.41 -8.22 5.78
CA TYR A 91 28.42 -7.42 6.99
C TYR A 91 29.42 -6.26 6.86
N ILE A 92 28.98 -5.06 7.21
CA ILE A 92 29.83 -3.87 7.34
C ILE A 92 29.53 -3.25 8.70
N ALA A 93 30.56 -3.11 9.53
CA ALA A 93 30.44 -2.48 10.84
C ALA A 93 29.95 -1.02 10.69
N GLY A 94 29.01 -0.61 11.55
CA GLY A 94 28.41 0.73 11.48
C GLY A 94 27.36 0.92 10.39
N LEU A 95 27.34 0.12 9.31
CA LEU A 95 26.38 0.26 8.21
C LEU A 95 24.99 -0.34 8.56
N THR A 96 24.29 0.31 9.49
CA THR A 96 22.98 -0.14 10.01
C THR A 96 21.88 -0.06 8.95
N PRO A 97 20.74 -0.76 9.11
CA PRO A 97 19.60 -0.65 8.19
C PRO A 97 19.18 0.80 7.92
N PHE A 98 19.19 1.65 8.94
CA PHE A 98 18.88 3.08 8.81
C PHE A 98 19.89 3.83 7.94
N ILE A 99 21.20 3.61 8.13
CA ILE A 99 22.23 4.28 7.33
C ILE A 99 22.13 3.84 5.87
N VAL A 100 21.91 2.55 5.63
CA VAL A 100 21.69 2.06 4.26
C VAL A 100 20.46 2.73 3.64
N ALA A 101 19.35 2.82 4.38
CA ALA A 101 18.16 3.50 3.91
C ALA A 101 18.41 4.99 3.58
N MET A 102 19.23 5.69 4.37
CA MET A 102 19.62 7.07 4.06
C MET A 102 20.47 7.18 2.79
N GLN A 103 21.42 6.26 2.58
CA GLN A 103 22.24 6.22 1.37
C GLN A 103 21.41 5.96 0.10
N ASP A 104 20.40 5.10 0.22
CA ASP A 104 19.47 4.80 -0.87
C ASP A 104 18.59 5.98 -1.29
N LEU A 105 18.25 6.85 -0.34
CA LEU A 105 17.47 8.06 -0.59
C LEU A 105 18.29 9.20 -1.20
N ASN A 106 19.62 9.18 -1.04
CA ASN A 106 20.51 10.17 -1.64
C ASN A 106 20.60 9.96 -3.15
N ASP A 107 19.74 10.62 -3.93
CA ASP A 107 19.80 10.62 -5.38
C ASP A 107 20.73 11.73 -5.88
N PRO A 108 21.81 11.45 -6.64
CA PRO A 108 22.65 12.50 -7.23
C PRO A 108 21.90 13.46 -8.16
N ALA A 109 20.72 13.07 -8.65
CA ALA A 109 19.85 13.92 -9.47
C ALA A 109 18.97 14.89 -8.64
N ASP A 110 18.88 14.72 -7.32
CA ASP A 110 18.13 15.64 -6.46
C ASP A 110 18.87 16.99 -6.40
N ILE A 111 18.20 18.07 -6.84
CA ILE A 111 18.74 19.45 -6.81
C ILE A 111 18.86 19.95 -5.37
N ASP A 112 18.05 19.41 -4.46
CA ASP A 112 17.98 19.83 -3.08
C ASP A 112 18.85 18.94 -2.17
N PRO A 113 19.87 19.50 -1.50
CA PRO A 113 20.79 18.74 -0.66
C PRO A 113 20.13 18.11 0.59
N GLU A 114 18.93 18.55 0.96
CA GLU A 114 18.16 18.02 2.10
C GLU A 114 17.01 17.08 1.66
N ALA A 115 16.90 16.76 0.37
CA ALA A 115 15.82 15.92 -0.15
C ALA A 115 15.71 14.57 0.58
N ALA A 116 16.83 13.89 0.83
CA ALA A 116 16.86 12.62 1.56
C ALA A 116 16.38 12.77 3.02
N ILE A 117 16.74 13.86 3.69
CA ILE A 117 16.32 14.16 5.07
C ILE A 117 14.80 14.36 5.12
N ARG A 118 14.23 15.10 4.16
CA ARG A 118 12.77 15.30 4.10
C ARG A 118 12.03 14.01 3.77
N LYS A 119 12.56 13.19 2.86
CA LYS A 119 12.00 11.86 2.53
C LYS A 119 11.95 10.98 3.79
N ILE A 120 13.03 10.92 4.58
CA ILE A 120 13.04 10.08 5.79
C ILE A 120 12.16 10.64 6.91
N GLU A 121 12.11 11.96 7.10
CA GLU A 121 11.23 12.57 8.10
C GLU A 121 9.75 12.35 7.74
N PHE A 122 9.40 12.45 6.47
CA PHE A 122 8.07 12.08 5.98
C PHE A 122 7.76 10.61 6.26
N HIS A 123 8.70 9.69 6.02
CA HIS A 123 8.52 8.28 6.36
C HIS A 123 8.28 8.09 7.86
N LYS A 124 9.09 8.73 8.71
CA LYS A 124 8.93 8.69 10.17
C LYS A 124 7.55 9.17 10.61
N GLN A 125 7.05 10.30 10.08
CA GLN A 125 5.71 10.81 10.39
C GLN A 125 4.61 9.79 10.05
N ARG A 126 4.70 9.12 8.89
CA ARG A 126 3.77 8.05 8.53
C ARG A 126 3.78 6.91 9.56
N LEU A 127 4.97 6.47 9.96
CA LEU A 127 5.14 5.38 10.93
C LEU A 127 4.65 5.74 12.34
N GLU A 128 4.89 6.98 12.79
CA GLU A 128 4.39 7.47 14.08
C GLU A 128 2.86 7.44 14.13
N GLN A 129 2.22 7.85 13.03
CA GLN A 129 0.77 7.81 12.92
C GLN A 129 0.23 6.37 12.90
N LEU A 130 0.87 5.45 12.15
CA LEU A 130 0.52 4.02 12.18
C LEU A 130 0.69 3.43 13.59
N ASN A 131 1.76 3.78 14.29
CA ASN A 131 2.00 3.36 15.66
C ASN A 131 0.90 3.87 16.61
N HIS A 132 0.49 5.13 16.47
CA HIS A 132 -0.58 5.73 17.27
C HIS A 132 -1.93 5.01 17.11
N PHE A 133 -2.27 4.60 15.89
CA PHE A 133 -3.56 3.96 15.57
C PHE A 133 -3.55 2.45 15.65
N SER A 134 -2.38 1.83 15.81
CA SER A 134 -2.24 0.38 15.84
C SER A 134 -3.12 -0.36 16.87
N SER A 135 -3.35 0.22 18.05
CA SER A 135 -4.24 -0.32 19.09
C SER A 135 -5.72 0.04 18.87
N LYS A 136 -6.00 0.82 17.83
CA LYS A 136 -7.33 1.35 17.49
C LYS A 136 -7.87 0.77 16.18
N ALA A 137 -7.23 -0.24 15.60
CA ALA A 137 -7.62 -0.86 14.33
C ALA A 137 -9.08 -1.35 14.34
N ASP A 138 -9.49 -2.05 15.40
CA ASP A 138 -10.88 -2.51 15.54
C ASP A 138 -11.86 -1.34 15.62
N LYS A 139 -11.50 -0.28 16.36
CA LYS A 139 -12.31 0.94 16.45
C LYS A 139 -12.45 1.61 15.07
N ILE A 140 -11.39 1.64 14.27
CA ILE A 140 -11.43 2.18 12.89
C ILE A 140 -12.42 1.37 12.05
N LYS A 141 -12.35 0.03 12.09
CA LYS A 141 -13.26 -0.87 11.39
C LYS A 141 -14.72 -0.66 11.83
N THR A 142 -14.96 -0.53 13.13
CA THR A 142 -16.29 -0.24 13.68
C THR A 142 -16.84 1.10 13.18
N ILE A 143 -16.05 2.17 13.23
CA ILE A 143 -16.48 3.50 12.77
C ILE A 143 -16.87 3.48 11.29
N ILE A 144 -16.06 2.83 10.45
CA ILE A 144 -16.38 2.67 9.01
C ILE A 144 -17.67 1.85 8.83
N GLY A 145 -17.86 0.79 9.62
CA GLY A 145 -19.10 0.00 9.62
C GLY A 145 -20.34 0.82 9.96
N LEU A 146 -20.26 1.67 10.99
CA LEU A 146 -21.34 2.56 11.42
C LEU A 146 -21.82 3.51 10.33
N TYR A 147 -20.92 3.94 9.42
CA TYR A 147 -21.32 4.76 8.28
C TYR A 147 -22.38 4.07 7.41
N THR A 148 -22.37 2.75 7.30
CA THR A 148 -23.39 2.00 6.53
C THR A 148 -24.68 1.74 7.32
N GLY A 149 -24.64 1.86 8.64
CA GLY A 149 -25.78 1.66 9.54
C GLY A 149 -26.82 2.80 9.47
N SER A 150 -27.97 2.59 10.11
CA SER A 150 -29.06 3.57 10.17
C SER A 150 -28.77 4.75 11.12
N ASP A 151 -28.02 4.50 12.20
CA ASP A 151 -27.72 5.53 13.22
C ASP A 151 -26.55 6.43 12.83
N LYS A 152 -26.86 7.50 12.09
CA LYS A 152 -25.87 8.48 11.64
C LYS A 152 -25.36 9.39 12.77
N LEU A 153 -26.14 9.60 13.84
CA LEU A 153 -25.70 10.38 14.99
C LEU A 153 -24.61 9.63 15.74
N LEU A 154 -24.79 8.33 15.96
CA LEU A 154 -23.77 7.49 16.56
C LEU A 154 -22.48 7.46 15.73
N PHE A 155 -22.60 7.34 14.40
CA PHE A 155 -21.45 7.43 13.51
C PHE A 155 -20.68 8.74 13.70
N LYS A 156 -21.35 9.89 13.62
CA LYS A 156 -20.70 11.21 13.78
C LYS A 156 -20.08 11.39 15.16
N LYS A 157 -20.77 10.92 16.22
CA LYS A 157 -20.23 10.94 17.58
C LYS A 157 -18.94 10.13 17.68
N GLN A 158 -18.93 8.90 17.16
CA GLN A 158 -17.74 8.04 17.20
C GLN A 158 -16.57 8.63 16.39
N VAL A 159 -16.86 9.26 15.24
CA VAL A 159 -15.84 10.04 14.50
C VAL A 159 -15.31 11.19 15.34
N GLY A 160 -16.19 11.98 15.97
CA GLY A 160 -15.79 13.12 16.79
C GLY A 160 -14.95 12.72 18.00
N ASP A 161 -15.34 11.65 18.70
CA ASP A 161 -14.58 11.07 19.81
C ASP A 161 -13.21 10.54 19.35
N PHE A 162 -13.12 10.01 18.13
CA PHE A 162 -11.86 9.52 17.58
C PHE A 162 -10.92 10.66 17.18
N LEU A 163 -11.46 11.68 16.49
CA LEU A 163 -10.71 12.83 16.00
C LEU A 163 -10.50 13.92 17.06
N GLN A 164 -11.12 13.78 18.23
CA GLN A 164 -11.15 14.81 19.28
C GLN A 164 -11.66 16.17 18.74
N LYS A 165 -12.70 16.11 17.89
CA LYS A 165 -13.26 17.28 17.21
C LYS A 165 -14.76 17.11 17.05
N ASP A 166 -15.53 18.11 17.48
CA ASP A 166 -16.98 18.13 17.25
C ASP A 166 -17.31 18.02 15.76
N GLN A 167 -18.26 17.14 15.45
CA GLN A 167 -18.77 16.89 14.10
C GLN A 167 -20.15 17.53 13.89
N GLY A 168 -20.74 18.15 14.93
CA GLY A 168 -22.07 18.74 14.90
C GLY A 168 -23.19 17.71 14.80
N THR A 169 -24.43 18.17 14.96
CA THR A 169 -25.64 17.30 15.02
C THR A 169 -26.37 17.15 13.68
N SER A 170 -25.99 17.92 12.66
CA SER A 170 -26.64 17.84 11.33
C SER A 170 -26.49 16.45 10.70
N LEU A 171 -27.60 15.93 10.16
CA LEU A 171 -27.70 14.64 9.50
C LEU A 171 -27.91 14.75 7.99
N LYS A 172 -27.70 15.94 7.42
CA LYS A 172 -27.72 16.08 5.96
C LYS A 172 -26.62 15.23 5.34
N PRO A 173 -26.85 14.62 4.16
CA PRO A 173 -25.88 13.73 3.52
C PRO A 173 -24.48 14.32 3.39
N GLU A 174 -24.38 15.60 3.04
CA GLU A 174 -23.12 16.35 2.92
C GLU A 174 -22.33 16.41 4.23
N ASP A 175 -23.00 16.62 5.36
CA ASP A 175 -22.36 16.72 6.68
C ASP A 175 -21.90 15.35 7.18
N VAL A 176 -22.71 14.31 6.95
CA VAL A 176 -22.34 12.92 7.29
C VAL A 176 -21.14 12.48 6.43
N ASN A 177 -21.15 12.81 5.14
CA ASN A 177 -20.04 12.53 4.22
C ASN A 177 -18.78 13.30 4.59
N ALA A 178 -18.90 14.57 5.00
CA ALA A 178 -17.76 15.36 5.48
C ALA A 178 -17.09 14.70 6.68
N SER A 179 -17.86 14.23 7.67
CA SER A 179 -17.32 13.47 8.81
C SER A 179 -16.61 12.19 8.37
N LEU A 180 -17.20 11.43 7.44
CA LEU A 180 -16.56 10.23 6.88
C LEU A 180 -15.23 10.56 6.21
N TYR A 181 -15.23 11.53 5.30
CA TYR A 181 -14.04 11.88 4.53
C TYR A 181 -12.95 12.50 5.40
N GLN A 182 -13.31 13.27 6.43
CA GLN A 182 -12.35 13.76 7.41
C GLN A 182 -11.72 12.58 8.18
N PHE A 183 -12.53 11.63 8.62
CA PHE A 183 -12.07 10.43 9.33
C PHE A 183 -11.11 9.58 8.49
N VAL A 184 -11.52 9.15 7.29
CA VAL A 184 -10.68 8.30 6.44
C VAL A 184 -9.42 9.03 5.97
N SER A 185 -9.51 10.33 5.64
CA SER A 185 -8.32 11.10 5.23
C SER A 185 -7.31 11.19 6.37
N PHE A 186 -7.78 11.33 7.61
CA PHE A 186 -6.90 11.39 8.78
C PHE A 186 -6.26 10.04 9.08
N VAL A 187 -7.04 8.95 9.11
CA VAL A 187 -6.55 7.61 9.48
C VAL A 187 -5.63 7.03 8.40
N PHE A 188 -5.94 7.26 7.12
CA PHE A 188 -5.23 6.66 5.99
C PHE A 188 -4.17 7.56 5.35
N LEU A 189 -3.91 8.74 5.94
CA LEU A 189 -2.82 9.62 5.53
C LEU A 189 -1.47 8.89 5.36
N PRO A 190 -1.08 7.92 6.21
CA PRO A 190 0.18 7.19 6.06
C PRO A 190 0.32 6.41 4.74
N PHE A 191 -0.79 6.05 4.11
CA PHE A 191 -0.82 5.27 2.87
C PHE A 191 -0.90 6.16 1.62
N VAL A 192 -0.91 7.49 1.80
CA VAL A 192 -1.02 8.44 0.71
C VAL A 192 0.37 8.82 0.20
N HIS A 193 0.58 8.68 -1.11
CA HIS A 193 1.77 9.17 -1.78
C HIS A 193 1.72 10.69 -1.93
N PHE A 194 2.81 11.37 -1.53
CA PHE A 194 2.86 12.82 -1.37
C PHE A 194 2.69 13.57 -2.70
N ASN A 195 3.41 13.17 -3.74
CA ASN A 195 3.37 13.85 -5.06
C ASN A 195 1.96 13.80 -5.68
N ASP A 196 1.22 12.72 -5.43
CA ASP A 196 -0.08 12.49 -6.05
C ASP A 196 -1.17 13.39 -5.45
N VAL A 197 -1.03 13.85 -4.20
CA VAL A 197 -2.03 14.74 -3.58
C VAL A 197 -2.11 16.04 -4.35
N GLN A 198 -0.96 16.61 -4.70
CA GLN A 198 -0.90 17.86 -5.45
C GLN A 198 -1.43 17.67 -6.88
N GLU A 199 -1.06 16.59 -7.55
CA GLU A 199 -1.58 16.26 -8.88
C GLU A 199 -3.10 16.11 -8.88
N VAL A 200 -3.65 15.41 -7.89
CA VAL A 200 -5.10 15.22 -7.77
C VAL A 200 -5.82 16.54 -7.53
N VAL A 201 -5.35 17.37 -6.60
CA VAL A 201 -5.96 18.67 -6.31
C VAL A 201 -5.93 19.57 -7.55
N ASN A 202 -4.76 19.68 -8.21
CA ASN A 202 -4.61 20.47 -9.43
C ASN A 202 -5.49 19.91 -10.57
N GLY A 203 -5.55 18.59 -10.71
CA GLY A 203 -6.38 17.90 -11.68
C GLY A 203 -7.86 18.21 -11.48
N PHE A 204 -8.37 18.11 -10.25
CA PHE A 204 -9.76 18.45 -9.92
C PHE A 204 -10.07 19.94 -10.14
N THR A 205 -9.18 20.85 -9.75
CA THR A 205 -9.36 22.28 -10.01
C THR A 205 -9.42 22.57 -11.51
N ASN A 206 -8.57 21.92 -12.31
CA ASN A 206 -8.62 22.05 -13.77
C ASN A 206 -9.90 21.45 -14.34
N LEU A 207 -10.39 20.33 -13.81
CA LEU A 207 -11.65 19.72 -14.24
C LEU A 207 -12.85 20.64 -14.05
N THR A 208 -12.97 21.30 -12.90
CA THR A 208 -14.15 22.17 -12.62
C THR A 208 -14.26 23.34 -13.59
N THR A 209 -13.14 23.80 -14.17
CA THR A 209 -13.17 24.82 -15.23
C THR A 209 -13.61 24.28 -16.59
N ARG A 210 -13.36 22.99 -16.88
CA ARG A 210 -13.58 22.36 -18.18
C ARG A 210 -14.91 21.61 -18.29
N LEU A 211 -15.48 21.21 -17.16
CA LEU A 211 -16.72 20.45 -17.09
C LEU A 211 -17.89 21.37 -16.80
N HIS A 212 -18.57 21.83 -17.84
CA HIS A 212 -19.81 22.57 -17.74
C HIS A 212 -20.76 22.22 -18.87
N GLY A 213 -22.06 22.48 -18.64
CA GLY A 213 -23.10 22.27 -19.64
C GLY A 213 -23.72 20.88 -19.64
N LYS A 214 -24.66 20.70 -20.58
CA LYS A 214 -25.57 19.57 -20.65
C LYS A 214 -24.88 18.18 -20.64
N PRO A 215 -23.80 17.93 -21.40
CA PRO A 215 -23.17 16.60 -21.41
C PRO A 215 -22.65 16.13 -20.05
N PHE A 216 -22.18 17.06 -19.22
CA PHE A 216 -21.74 16.73 -17.86
C PHE A 216 -22.93 16.50 -16.92
N SER A 217 -23.97 17.33 -17.00
CA SER A 217 -25.21 17.12 -16.25
C SER A 217 -25.86 15.78 -16.56
N ASP A 218 -25.98 15.42 -17.84
CA ASP A 218 -26.55 14.15 -18.30
C ASP A 218 -25.72 12.96 -17.78
N PHE A 219 -24.39 13.08 -17.79
CA PHE A 219 -23.49 12.07 -17.24
C PHE A 219 -23.64 11.89 -15.73
N VAL A 220 -23.68 12.99 -14.97
CA VAL A 220 -23.87 12.94 -13.50
C VAL A 220 -25.23 12.34 -13.16
N GLU A 221 -26.29 12.73 -13.86
CA GLU A 221 -27.64 12.19 -13.65
C GLU A 221 -27.68 10.68 -13.91
N ASN A 222 -27.07 10.19 -15.00
CA ASN A 222 -26.97 8.77 -15.31
C ASN A 222 -26.19 8.00 -14.22
N ILE A 223 -25.04 8.52 -13.80
CA ILE A 223 -24.18 7.89 -12.80
C ILE A 223 -24.84 7.87 -11.40
N VAL A 224 -25.62 8.90 -11.05
CA VAL A 224 -26.37 8.95 -9.79
C VAL A 224 -27.59 8.02 -9.83
N SER A 225 -28.40 8.10 -10.89
CA SER A 225 -29.64 7.32 -11.02
C SER A 225 -29.40 5.81 -11.12
N SER A 226 -28.28 5.39 -11.71
CA SER A 226 -27.86 3.98 -11.74
C SER A 226 -27.42 3.44 -10.37
N GLY A 227 -27.26 4.30 -9.36
CA GLY A 227 -26.73 3.91 -8.04
C GLY A 227 -25.24 3.56 -8.04
N PHE A 228 -24.54 3.79 -9.16
CA PHE A 228 -23.14 3.44 -9.35
C PHE A 228 -22.24 4.04 -8.25
N LEU A 229 -22.42 5.32 -7.93
CA LEU A 229 -21.59 6.02 -6.93
C LEU A 229 -21.77 5.45 -5.52
N LYS A 230 -23.01 5.11 -5.16
CA LYS A 230 -23.33 4.53 -3.84
C LYS A 230 -22.69 3.15 -3.70
N ALA A 231 -22.77 2.33 -4.74
CA ALA A 231 -22.12 1.02 -4.76
C ALA A 231 -20.60 1.15 -4.69
N LEU A 232 -20.03 2.04 -5.52
CA LEU A 232 -18.59 2.29 -5.56
C LEU A 232 -18.05 2.80 -4.21
N GLN A 233 -18.73 3.75 -3.56
CA GLN A 233 -18.33 4.26 -2.25
C GLN A 233 -18.34 3.14 -1.21
N LYS A 234 -19.38 2.30 -1.19
CA LYS A 234 -19.46 1.14 -0.28
C LYS A 234 -18.29 0.19 -0.49
N ASP A 235 -17.89 -0.06 -1.73
CA ASP A 235 -16.80 -0.98 -2.03
C ASP A 235 -15.42 -0.39 -1.69
N CYS A 236 -15.21 0.93 -1.89
CA CYS A 236 -14.04 1.60 -1.33
C CYS A 236 -14.00 1.48 0.20
N LEU A 237 -15.13 1.68 0.89
CA LEU A 237 -15.21 1.58 2.35
C LEU A 237 -14.87 0.19 2.91
N LYS A 238 -15.09 -0.88 2.14
CA LYS A 238 -14.69 -2.24 2.54
C LYS A 238 -13.19 -2.45 2.49
N ILE A 239 -12.47 -1.77 1.59
CA ILE A 239 -11.02 -1.93 1.42
C ILE A 239 -10.25 -1.31 2.60
N TYR A 240 -10.71 -0.16 3.09
CA TYR A 240 -9.99 0.60 4.11
C TYR A 240 -9.61 -0.25 5.35
N PRO A 241 -10.53 -0.96 6.03
CA PRO A 241 -10.17 -1.81 7.17
C PRO A 241 -9.15 -2.91 6.84
N GLU A 242 -9.25 -3.53 5.67
CA GLU A 242 -8.37 -4.62 5.26
C GLU A 242 -6.95 -4.11 4.98
N VAL A 243 -6.81 -2.92 4.41
CA VAL A 243 -5.49 -2.27 4.24
C VAL A 243 -4.89 -1.90 5.59
N TYR A 244 -5.70 -1.43 6.52
CA TYR A 244 -5.22 -1.17 7.87
C TYR A 244 -4.77 -2.47 8.56
N GLY A 245 -5.47 -3.59 8.33
CA GLY A 245 -5.05 -4.92 8.78
C GLY A 245 -3.73 -5.41 8.15
N ALA A 246 -3.39 -4.92 6.96
CA ALA A 246 -2.14 -5.20 6.26
C ALA A 246 -1.01 -4.21 6.59
N GLU A 247 -1.16 -3.31 7.57
CA GLU A 247 -0.18 -2.24 7.82
C GLU A 247 1.23 -2.76 8.12
N MET A 248 1.34 -3.82 8.93
CA MET A 248 2.63 -4.34 9.41
C MET A 248 3.60 -4.71 8.27
N PRO A 249 3.22 -5.58 7.32
CA PRO A 249 4.09 -5.87 6.16
C PRO A 249 4.15 -4.75 5.13
N MET A 250 3.25 -3.77 5.17
CA MET A 250 3.31 -2.61 4.29
C MET A 250 4.32 -1.55 4.72
N ARG A 251 4.76 -1.54 5.99
CA ARG A 251 5.72 -0.52 6.48
C ARG A 251 7.01 -0.43 5.65
N PRO A 252 7.71 -1.53 5.33
CA PRO A 252 8.85 -1.48 4.40
C PRO A 252 8.47 -1.01 2.99
N ALA A 253 7.26 -1.33 2.51
CA ALA A 253 6.80 -0.92 1.20
C ALA A 253 6.59 0.60 1.13
N LEU A 254 6.08 1.22 2.21
CA LEU A 254 5.96 2.67 2.31
C LEU A 254 7.31 3.38 2.15
N TYR A 255 8.41 2.78 2.61
CA TYR A 255 9.75 3.34 2.37
C TYR A 255 10.14 3.29 0.88
N LEU A 256 9.74 2.24 0.16
CA LEU A 256 10.08 2.07 -1.26
C LEU A 256 9.45 3.15 -2.15
N ASP A 257 8.37 3.79 -1.72
CA ASP A 257 7.79 4.97 -2.38
C ASP A 257 8.80 6.13 -2.53
N LEU A 258 9.84 6.15 -1.68
CA LEU A 258 10.77 7.27 -1.57
C LEU A 258 12.06 7.09 -2.39
N THR A 259 12.25 5.94 -3.03
CA THR A 259 13.47 5.63 -3.79
C THR A 259 13.18 5.01 -5.15
N ASN A 260 13.93 5.45 -6.16
CA ASN A 260 13.91 4.90 -7.52
C ASN A 260 14.98 3.82 -7.73
N LYS A 261 15.89 3.65 -6.78
CA LYS A 261 17.07 2.77 -6.89
C LYS A 261 16.76 1.30 -6.62
N TYR A 262 15.52 1.00 -6.28
CA TYR A 262 15.15 -0.35 -5.94
C TYR A 262 14.93 -1.18 -7.20
N GLU A 263 15.79 -2.19 -7.40
CA GLU A 263 15.54 -3.18 -8.43
C GLU A 263 14.18 -3.81 -8.19
N LYS A 264 13.27 -3.57 -9.13
CA LYS A 264 11.93 -4.17 -9.25
C LYS A 264 11.92 -5.68 -8.95
N ALA A 265 13.04 -6.39 -9.06
CA ALA A 265 13.08 -7.84 -9.00
C ALA A 265 13.27 -8.49 -7.62
N LYS A 266 13.61 -7.80 -6.52
CA LYS A 266 14.26 -8.54 -5.40
C LYS A 266 13.91 -8.25 -3.95
N THR A 267 12.77 -7.65 -3.63
CA THR A 267 12.42 -7.55 -2.20
C THR A 267 10.95 -7.28 -1.93
N ALA A 268 10.20 -8.37 -1.81
CA ALA A 268 9.02 -8.37 -0.98
C ALA A 268 9.46 -8.71 0.44
N ALA A 269 8.91 -8.01 1.43
CA ALA A 269 8.83 -8.52 2.78
C ALA A 269 8.43 -10.01 2.71
N ARG A 270 9.13 -10.85 3.47
CA ARG A 270 8.94 -12.31 3.43
C ARG A 270 7.70 -12.65 4.22
N ILE A 271 6.57 -12.38 3.57
CA ILE A 271 5.22 -12.61 4.02
C ILE A 271 5.03 -14.13 4.16
N SER A 272 4.47 -14.60 5.28
CA SER A 272 4.17 -16.02 5.44
C SER A 272 3.14 -16.48 4.38
N THR A 273 3.12 -17.75 4.00
CA THR A 273 2.19 -18.26 2.95
C THR A 273 0.72 -17.97 3.27
N LYS A 274 0.36 -17.96 4.56
CA LYS A 274 -0.99 -17.59 5.03
C LYS A 274 -1.28 -16.10 4.83
N ASP A 275 -0.32 -15.25 5.21
CA ASP A 275 -0.45 -13.80 5.05
C ASP A 275 -0.41 -13.38 3.57
N PHE A 276 0.33 -14.14 2.74
CA PHE A 276 0.43 -13.90 1.30
C PHE A 276 -0.91 -14.08 0.60
N GLN A 277 -1.68 -15.13 0.95
CA GLN A 277 -3.00 -15.34 0.37
C GLN A 277 -3.96 -14.21 0.75
N SER A 278 -3.95 -13.75 2.01
CA SER A 278 -4.75 -12.60 2.44
C SER A 278 -4.38 -11.31 1.70
N TYR A 279 -3.09 -11.03 1.48
CA TYR A 279 -2.68 -9.83 0.73
C TYR A 279 -2.93 -9.95 -0.77
N LYS A 280 -2.86 -11.16 -1.33
CA LYS A 280 -3.27 -11.45 -2.71
C LYS A 280 -4.76 -11.14 -2.91
N ASP A 281 -5.60 -11.54 -1.97
CA ASP A 281 -7.04 -11.27 -2.03
C ASP A 281 -7.32 -9.76 -1.85
N LEU A 282 -6.63 -9.09 -0.92
CA LEU A 282 -6.72 -7.64 -0.76
C LEU A 282 -6.29 -6.88 -2.03
N TYR A 283 -5.18 -7.28 -2.65
CA TYR A 283 -4.73 -6.72 -3.92
C TYR A 283 -5.79 -6.88 -5.02
N LYS A 284 -6.41 -8.05 -5.11
CA LYS A 284 -7.47 -8.32 -6.08
C LYS A 284 -8.66 -7.37 -5.86
N ASP A 285 -9.08 -7.19 -4.62
CA ASP A 285 -10.19 -6.30 -4.27
C ASP A 285 -9.88 -4.83 -4.61
N ILE A 286 -8.67 -4.35 -4.29
CA ILE A 286 -8.20 -3.00 -4.67
C ILE A 286 -8.24 -2.80 -6.18
N ILE A 287 -7.70 -3.76 -6.93
CA ILE A 287 -7.66 -3.71 -8.40
C ILE A 287 -9.07 -3.74 -9.00
N GLU A 288 -9.99 -4.50 -8.42
CA GLU A 288 -11.37 -4.57 -8.88
C GLU A 288 -12.10 -3.23 -8.67
N VAL A 289 -11.97 -2.64 -7.48
CA VAL A 289 -12.57 -1.34 -7.18
C VAL A 289 -11.95 -0.24 -8.05
N PHE A 290 -10.63 -0.25 -8.24
CA PHE A 290 -9.97 0.66 -9.18
C PHE A 290 -10.50 0.51 -10.61
N ALA A 291 -10.63 -0.73 -11.12
CA ALA A 291 -11.14 -0.98 -12.47
C ALA A 291 -12.58 -0.48 -12.67
N ARG A 292 -13.37 -0.38 -11.60
CA ARG A 292 -14.69 0.24 -11.61
C ARG A 292 -14.61 1.76 -11.64
N GLN A 293 -13.67 2.38 -10.92
CA GLN A 293 -13.46 3.84 -10.96
C GLN A 293 -13.02 4.38 -12.31
N LEU A 294 -12.36 3.56 -13.13
CA LEU A 294 -12.02 3.93 -14.50
C LEU A 294 -13.24 4.36 -15.33
N ILE A 295 -14.46 3.96 -14.96
CA ILE A 295 -15.70 4.41 -15.60
C ILE A 295 -15.89 5.92 -15.43
N LEU A 296 -15.57 6.48 -14.27
CA LEU A 296 -15.64 7.92 -14.01
C LEU A 296 -14.56 8.67 -14.79
N ILE A 297 -13.33 8.13 -14.78
CA ILE A 297 -12.22 8.71 -15.53
C ILE A 297 -12.56 8.74 -17.02
N ALA A 298 -13.04 7.62 -17.58
CA ALA A 298 -13.44 7.51 -18.97
C ALA A 298 -14.57 8.48 -19.32
N GLY A 299 -15.65 8.51 -18.54
CA GLY A 299 -16.80 9.37 -18.80
C GLY A 299 -16.44 10.85 -18.84
N ILE A 300 -15.71 11.32 -17.83
CA ILE A 300 -15.20 12.70 -17.76
C ILE A 300 -14.29 13.01 -18.94
N ASN A 301 -13.35 12.11 -19.23
CA ASN A 301 -12.40 12.29 -20.32
C ASN A 301 -13.08 12.33 -21.69
N ASN A 302 -14.10 11.49 -21.91
CA ASN A 302 -14.88 11.48 -23.14
C ASN A 302 -15.68 12.78 -23.32
N ILE A 303 -16.29 13.31 -22.26
CA ILE A 303 -16.97 14.61 -22.29
C ILE A 303 -15.99 15.71 -22.71
N ILE A 304 -14.82 15.77 -22.05
CA ILE A 304 -13.81 16.81 -22.29
C ILE A 304 -13.30 16.78 -23.73
N LYS A 305 -13.10 15.59 -24.31
CA LYS A 305 -12.45 15.44 -25.61
C LYS A 305 -13.43 15.37 -26.78
N ARG A 306 -14.66 14.92 -26.54
CA ARG A 306 -15.61 14.52 -27.60
C ARG A 306 -17.04 15.00 -27.35
N GLY A 307 -17.31 15.70 -26.25
CA GLY A 307 -18.61 16.30 -25.95
C GLY A 307 -19.69 15.33 -25.47
N SER A 308 -19.38 14.06 -25.23
CA SER A 308 -20.32 13.06 -24.70
C SER A 308 -19.57 11.97 -23.94
N SER A 309 -20.14 11.48 -22.83
CA SER A 309 -19.55 10.39 -22.02
C SER A 309 -19.46 9.05 -22.76
N ASP A 310 -20.32 8.84 -23.75
CA ASP A 310 -20.39 7.60 -24.54
C ASP A 310 -19.49 7.61 -25.78
N SER A 311 -18.83 8.73 -26.07
CA SER A 311 -17.95 8.86 -27.23
C SER A 311 -16.54 8.39 -26.91
N PHE A 312 -16.19 7.17 -27.33
CA PHE A 312 -14.86 6.60 -27.12
C PHE A 312 -13.94 6.79 -28.32
N LYS A 313 -12.62 6.78 -28.07
CA LYS A 313 -11.63 6.66 -29.14
C LYS A 313 -11.75 5.31 -29.84
N VAL A 314 -11.40 5.28 -31.12
CA VAL A 314 -11.29 4.04 -31.89
C VAL A 314 -10.01 3.31 -31.48
N VAL A 315 -10.12 2.03 -31.17
CA VAL A 315 -8.99 1.11 -30.91
C VAL A 315 -9.14 -0.07 -31.87
N GLY A 316 -8.08 -0.82 -32.19
CA GLY A 316 -8.14 -1.98 -33.10
C GLY A 316 -9.32 -2.91 -32.75
N GLY A 317 -10.40 -2.84 -33.54
CA GLY A 317 -11.73 -3.42 -33.24
C GLY A 317 -12.92 -2.45 -33.25
N GLY A 318 -12.70 -1.14 -33.36
CA GLY A 318 -13.73 -0.08 -33.41
C GLY A 318 -13.79 0.82 -32.18
N ALA A 319 -14.69 1.82 -32.19
CA ALA A 319 -15.03 2.59 -31.00
C ALA A 319 -16.12 1.86 -30.19
N LEU A 320 -16.08 1.98 -28.86
CA LEU A 320 -17.21 1.56 -28.03
C LEU A 320 -18.37 2.54 -28.21
N SER A 321 -19.58 1.99 -28.22
CA SER A 321 -20.79 2.80 -28.43
C SER A 321 -21.39 3.37 -27.14
N SER A 322 -20.90 2.97 -25.96
CA SER A 322 -21.39 3.47 -24.68
C SER A 322 -20.45 3.18 -23.52
N LEU A 323 -20.61 3.94 -22.44
CA LEU A 323 -19.94 3.76 -21.17
C LEU A 323 -20.30 2.42 -20.50
N GLU A 324 -21.51 1.91 -20.74
CA GLU A 324 -21.93 0.58 -20.31
C GLU A 324 -21.14 -0.54 -21.01
N LYS A 325 -20.88 -0.40 -22.32
CA LYS A 325 -19.98 -1.33 -23.02
C LYS A 325 -18.55 -1.24 -22.53
N PHE A 326 -18.12 -0.08 -22.03
CA PHE A 326 -16.82 0.08 -21.39
C PHE A 326 -16.79 -0.55 -19.99
N SER A 327 -17.85 -0.41 -19.20
CA SER A 327 -17.90 -0.94 -17.83
C SER A 327 -17.74 -2.46 -17.77
N SER A 328 -18.26 -3.17 -18.77
CA SER A 328 -18.18 -4.63 -18.95
C SER A 328 -16.83 -5.16 -19.46
N LYS A 329 -15.89 -4.28 -19.84
CA LYS A 329 -14.54 -4.69 -20.29
C LYS A 329 -13.64 -5.11 -19.12
N THR A 330 -12.67 -5.97 -19.43
CA THR A 330 -11.58 -6.30 -18.51
C THR A 330 -10.73 -5.06 -18.21
N LEU A 331 -10.00 -5.02 -17.09
CA LEU A 331 -9.09 -3.92 -16.77
C LEU A 331 -8.09 -3.64 -17.90
N SER A 332 -7.45 -4.69 -18.43
CA SER A 332 -6.49 -4.59 -19.52
C SER A 332 -7.12 -3.98 -20.78
N ASP A 333 -8.36 -4.32 -21.09
CA ASP A 333 -9.07 -3.72 -22.22
C ASP A 333 -9.52 -2.29 -21.94
N LYS A 334 -9.98 -1.98 -20.72
CA LYS A 334 -10.34 -0.61 -20.32
C LYS A 334 -9.18 0.36 -20.54
N LEU A 335 -7.97 -0.03 -20.14
CA LEU A 335 -6.75 0.78 -20.33
C LEU A 335 -6.47 1.09 -21.82
N LYS A 336 -6.91 0.25 -22.76
CA LYS A 336 -6.74 0.51 -24.20
C LYS A 336 -7.61 1.66 -24.69
N TYR A 337 -8.80 1.85 -24.12
CA TYR A 337 -9.75 2.90 -24.51
C TYR A 337 -9.48 4.25 -23.82
N LEU A 338 -8.73 4.26 -22.72
CA LEU A 338 -8.26 5.49 -22.07
C LEU A 338 -7.12 6.12 -22.89
N ASP A 339 -7.24 7.40 -23.24
CA ASP A 339 -6.18 8.20 -23.84
C ASP A 339 -5.54 9.11 -22.78
N ASP A 340 -4.93 10.24 -23.16
CA ASP A 340 -4.33 11.23 -22.26
C ASP A 340 -5.35 11.81 -21.26
N CYS A 341 -5.60 11.07 -20.16
CA CYS A 341 -6.64 11.34 -19.20
C CYS A 341 -6.26 12.49 -18.27
N TRP A 342 -7.26 13.18 -17.73
CA TRP A 342 -7.08 14.18 -16.69
C TRP A 342 -6.50 13.62 -15.38
N TYR A 343 -6.59 12.31 -15.18
CA TYR A 343 -6.00 11.57 -14.07
C TYR A 343 -4.89 10.68 -14.59
N THR A 344 -3.69 10.84 -14.05
CA THR A 344 -2.51 10.03 -14.40
C THR A 344 -2.71 8.61 -13.90
N ILE A 345 -2.67 7.65 -14.81
CA ILE A 345 -2.73 6.22 -14.47
C ILE A 345 -1.33 5.64 -14.62
N ASP A 346 -0.71 5.28 -13.50
CA ASP A 346 0.55 4.53 -13.52
C ASP A 346 0.27 3.09 -13.99
N LYS A 347 0.53 2.84 -15.27
CA LYS A 347 0.39 1.52 -15.88
C LYS A 347 1.43 0.52 -15.35
N GLU A 348 2.56 0.99 -14.84
CA GLU A 348 3.56 0.12 -14.23
C GLU A 348 3.11 -0.37 -12.86
N ALA A 349 2.32 0.42 -12.13
CA ALA A 349 1.67 0.00 -10.89
C ALA A 349 0.49 -0.96 -11.12
N ILE A 350 0.02 -1.14 -12.36
CA ILE A 350 -1.09 -2.06 -12.68
C ILE A 350 -0.51 -3.23 -13.47
N ASP A 351 0.13 -4.16 -12.77
CA ASP A 351 0.67 -5.35 -13.42
C ASP A 351 -0.46 -6.32 -13.78
N ALA A 352 -0.95 -6.17 -15.02
CA ALA A 352 -1.98 -7.01 -15.59
C ALA A 352 -1.56 -8.49 -15.65
N ALA A 353 -0.26 -8.79 -15.74
CA ALA A 353 0.25 -10.15 -15.72
C ALA A 353 0.17 -10.73 -14.31
N ILE A 354 0.57 -9.97 -13.27
CA ILE A 354 0.42 -10.40 -11.87
C ILE A 354 -1.05 -10.59 -11.53
N ARG A 355 -1.94 -9.68 -11.96
CA ARG A 355 -3.39 -9.82 -11.78
C ARG A 355 -3.91 -11.11 -12.42
N ASN A 356 -3.54 -11.40 -13.66
CA ASN A 356 -3.99 -12.60 -14.37
C ASN A 356 -3.43 -13.88 -13.73
N ALA A 357 -2.17 -13.88 -13.31
CA ALA A 357 -1.55 -14.99 -12.60
C ALA A 357 -2.23 -15.25 -11.24
N ILE A 358 -2.49 -14.19 -10.47
CA ILE A 358 -3.22 -14.22 -9.19
C ILE A 358 -4.64 -14.75 -9.38
N ALA A 359 -5.36 -14.29 -10.41
CA ALA A 359 -6.75 -14.67 -10.68
C ALA A 359 -6.92 -16.13 -11.15
N HIS A 360 -5.89 -16.72 -11.77
CA HIS A 360 -5.93 -18.10 -12.28
C HIS A 360 -5.23 -19.13 -11.37
N ASN A 361 -4.81 -18.75 -10.16
CA ASN A 361 -4.07 -19.61 -9.21
C ASN A 361 -2.79 -20.27 -9.78
N ASN A 362 -2.26 -19.80 -10.90
CA ASN A 362 -1.06 -20.34 -11.56
C ASN A 362 0.24 -19.78 -10.96
N VAL A 363 0.23 -19.45 -9.67
CA VAL A 363 1.30 -18.76 -8.99
C VAL A 363 1.95 -19.72 -8.00
N GLN A 364 3.13 -20.23 -8.35
CA GLN A 364 4.03 -20.88 -7.40
C GLN A 364 5.05 -19.85 -6.93
N TYR A 365 5.02 -19.51 -5.64
CA TYR A 365 5.99 -18.64 -5.01
C TYR A 365 7.25 -19.44 -4.68
N ASN A 366 8.39 -19.09 -5.29
CA ASN A 366 9.68 -19.68 -4.92
C ASN A 366 10.27 -18.92 -3.71
N GLU A 367 10.29 -19.59 -2.56
CA GLU A 367 10.71 -19.00 -1.28
C GLU A 367 12.20 -18.60 -1.23
N ILE A 368 13.05 -19.19 -2.08
CA ILE A 368 14.50 -18.96 -2.12
C ILE A 368 14.84 -17.77 -3.03
N THR A 369 14.32 -17.79 -4.25
CA THR A 369 14.65 -16.79 -5.29
C THR A 369 13.68 -15.62 -5.32
N HIS A 370 12.54 -15.73 -4.63
CA HIS A 370 11.42 -14.77 -4.66
C HIS A 370 10.87 -14.54 -6.08
N GLY A 371 11.19 -15.43 -7.02
CA GLY A 371 10.59 -15.48 -8.34
C GLY A 371 9.30 -16.29 -8.29
N MET A 372 8.19 -15.75 -8.79
CA MET A 372 7.11 -16.60 -9.25
C MET A 372 7.54 -17.22 -10.59
N SER A 373 7.46 -18.54 -10.72
CA SER A 373 7.44 -19.16 -12.04
C SER A 373 6.13 -18.78 -12.72
N GLY A 374 6.17 -17.74 -13.56
CA GLY A 374 5.01 -17.28 -14.32
C GLY A 374 4.92 -15.76 -14.54
N VAL A 375 5.30 -14.91 -13.58
CA VAL A 375 5.30 -13.42 -13.72
C VAL A 375 6.22 -12.78 -12.66
N ARG A 376 6.88 -11.64 -12.98
CA ARG A 376 7.80 -10.91 -12.10
C ARG A 376 7.06 -10.19 -10.95
N LEU A 377 7.50 -10.38 -9.69
CA LEU A 377 6.84 -9.96 -8.44
C LEU A 377 7.15 -8.51 -8.00
N ALA A 378 7.47 -7.62 -8.92
CA ALA A 378 7.91 -6.25 -8.60
C ALA A 378 6.80 -5.35 -8.05
N THR A 379 5.57 -5.71 -8.36
CA THR A 379 4.49 -4.73 -8.39
C THR A 379 3.66 -4.79 -7.13
N VAL A 380 3.53 -5.97 -6.47
CA VAL A 380 2.59 -6.20 -5.36
C VAL A 380 2.79 -5.22 -4.19
N CYS A 381 4.04 -4.84 -3.86
CA CYS A 381 4.31 -3.85 -2.80
C CYS A 381 4.09 -2.39 -3.22
N ARG A 382 4.16 -2.05 -4.52
CA ARG A 382 3.72 -0.74 -5.03
C ARG A 382 2.20 -0.67 -5.15
N VAL A 383 1.55 -1.77 -5.51
CA VAL A 383 0.09 -1.81 -5.69
C VAL A 383 -0.68 -1.89 -4.37
N SER A 384 -0.03 -2.27 -3.26
CA SER A 384 -0.62 -2.06 -1.94
C SER A 384 -0.66 -0.58 -1.53
N GLY A 385 -0.03 0.32 -2.31
CA GLY A 385 -0.35 1.74 -2.32
C GLY A 385 -1.79 1.95 -2.77
N LEU A 386 -2.68 2.15 -1.79
CA LEU A 386 -4.11 2.39 -1.91
C LEU A 386 -4.40 3.74 -2.61
N GLN A 387 -3.90 3.94 -3.83
CA GLN A 387 -3.92 5.21 -4.56
C GLN A 387 -5.21 5.41 -5.37
N SER A 388 -6.05 4.38 -5.47
CA SER A 388 -7.15 4.29 -6.41
C SER A 388 -8.54 4.36 -5.78
N CYS A 389 -8.73 4.96 -4.60
CA CYS A 389 -10.06 5.25 -4.03
C CYS A 389 -10.17 6.73 -3.65
N LYS A 390 -9.98 7.61 -4.63
CA LYS A 390 -10.16 9.06 -4.46
C LYS A 390 -11.12 9.60 -5.51
N VAL A 391 -12.40 9.36 -5.26
CA VAL A 391 -13.48 10.15 -5.88
C VAL A 391 -14.18 10.84 -4.71
N ARG A 392 -13.75 12.06 -4.39
CA ARG A 392 -14.62 13.02 -3.72
C ARG A 392 -15.64 13.45 -4.78
N ILE A 393 -16.91 13.19 -4.50
CA ILE A 393 -18.04 13.87 -5.13
C ILE A 393 -18.56 14.86 -4.10
#